data_AF-A0AAN6MA82-F1
#
_entry.id   AF-A0AAN6MA82-F1
#
_cell.length_a   1.000
_cell.length_b   1.000
_cell.length_c   1.000
_cell.angle_alpha   90.00
_cell.angle_beta   90.00
_cell.angle_gamma   90.00
#
_symmetry.space_group_name_H-M   'P 1'
#
loop_
_entity.id
_entity.type
_entity.pdbx_description
1 polymer ?
#
loop_
_entity_poly.entity_id
_entity_poly.type
_entity_poly.pdbx_seq_one_letter_code
_entity_poly.pdbx_strand_id
1 'polypeptide(L)'
;RDSTVWYPAIPPQGLCLNEKAFPLRAFHLAGYRPLFWCHFGGPGGRYLRHPTGISAVSCLGILRIYFSFDIQVPVEHRSCRRLKVDEQEKVVNFSIDGQRIETVKMHHYYPPKTHALPRLVREGSMVRCELFTNRGKSCAILPHVNYTTGVVDAEVRAAPGMGITGLYGTERPEEGDDIAAMGVITEDVSDVDDTES
;
A
#
# COMPACT_ATOMS: atom_id res chain seq x y z
N ARG A 1 -4.17 13.78 9.55
CA ARG A 1 -4.93 12.72 10.25
C ARG A 1 -6.32 13.18 10.70
N ASP A 2 -6.48 14.33 11.35
CA ASP A 2 -7.76 14.75 11.96
C ASP A 2 -8.79 15.36 10.99
N SER A 3 -8.35 15.79 9.80
CA SER A 3 -9.18 16.38 8.75
C SER A 3 -9.59 15.38 7.65
N THR A 4 -9.24 14.09 7.81
CA THR A 4 -9.44 13.04 6.81
C THR A 4 -10.36 11.96 7.36
N VAL A 5 -11.24 11.43 6.52
CA VAL A 5 -12.10 10.28 6.87
C VAL A 5 -11.26 9.01 6.80
N TRP A 6 -11.21 8.20 7.85
CA TRP A 6 -10.45 6.96 7.88
C TRP A 6 -11.35 5.74 8.01
N TYR A 7 -10.93 4.63 7.40
CA TYR A 7 -11.55 3.32 7.52
C TYR A 7 -10.50 2.26 7.87
N PRO A 8 -10.81 1.31 8.79
CA PRO A 8 -12.05 1.18 9.55
C PRO A 8 -12.18 2.20 10.70
N ALA A 9 -11.07 2.74 11.16
CA ALA A 9 -10.99 3.77 12.19
C ALA A 9 -9.75 4.65 11.94
N ILE A 10 -9.62 5.75 12.69
CA ILE A 10 -8.43 6.61 12.62
C ILE A 10 -7.20 5.82 13.12
N PRO A 11 -6.07 5.77 12.37
CA PRO A 11 -4.86 5.11 12.82
C PRO A 11 -4.36 5.73 14.14
N PRO A 12 -3.89 4.91 15.11
CA PRO A 12 -3.36 5.41 16.39
C PRO A 12 -2.30 6.50 16.23
N GLN A 13 -2.26 7.45 17.16
CA GLN A 13 -1.37 8.62 17.08
C GLN A 13 0.12 8.23 17.00
N GLY A 14 0.52 7.14 17.67
CA GLY A 14 1.89 6.65 17.68
C GLY A 14 2.39 6.04 16.36
N LEU A 15 1.53 5.79 15.37
CA LEU A 15 1.96 5.24 14.07
C LEU A 15 2.54 6.33 13.16
N CYS A 16 3.72 6.08 12.59
CA CYS A 16 4.33 6.96 11.60
C CYS A 16 3.78 6.67 10.20
N LEU A 17 2.94 7.57 9.65
CA LEU A 17 2.32 7.41 8.34
C LEU A 17 3.18 7.89 7.17
N ASN A 18 4.40 8.38 7.40
CA ASN A 18 5.28 8.88 6.33
C ASN A 18 4.56 9.85 5.36
N GLU A 19 3.67 10.71 5.87
CA GLU A 19 2.72 11.50 5.05
C GLU A 19 3.38 12.39 4.00
N LYS A 20 4.65 12.76 4.19
CA LYS A 20 5.43 13.56 3.23
C LYS A 20 5.72 12.82 1.93
N ALA A 21 5.78 11.48 1.97
CA ALA A 21 6.04 10.64 0.81
C ALA A 21 4.76 10.14 0.13
N PHE A 22 3.58 10.47 0.67
CA PHE A 22 2.30 10.11 0.07
C PHE A 22 2.10 10.91 -1.24
N PRO A 23 2.02 10.26 -2.40
CA PRO A 23 1.66 10.92 -3.64
C PRO A 23 0.30 11.61 -3.45
N LEU A 24 0.12 12.80 -4.04
CA LEU A 24 -1.17 13.52 -4.05
C LEU A 24 -1.65 14.13 -2.73
N ARG A 25 -0.78 14.30 -1.71
CA ARG A 25 -1.15 14.86 -0.39
C ARG A 25 -2.02 16.12 -0.46
N ALA A 26 -1.71 17.08 -1.33
CA ALA A 26 -2.48 18.32 -1.46
C ALA A 26 -3.91 18.10 -2.00
N PHE A 27 -4.10 17.10 -2.86
CA PHE A 27 -5.41 16.79 -3.47
C PHE A 27 -6.30 15.95 -2.56
N HIS A 28 -5.72 15.12 -1.69
CA HIS A 28 -6.49 14.28 -0.75
C HIS A 28 -6.90 14.98 0.54
N LEU A 29 -6.36 16.18 0.80
CA LEU A 29 -6.79 17.03 1.91
C LEU A 29 -8.06 17.84 1.59
N ALA A 30 -8.58 17.75 0.36
CA ALA A 30 -9.78 18.47 -0.07
C ALA A 30 -10.88 17.51 -0.57
N GLY A 31 -12.09 17.64 -0.02
CA GLY A 31 -13.25 16.82 -0.36
C GLY A 31 -13.35 15.49 0.39
N TYR A 32 -14.40 14.70 0.12
CA TYR A 32 -14.64 13.42 0.76
C TYR A 32 -13.87 12.29 0.05
N ARG A 33 -12.73 11.88 0.62
CA ARG A 33 -11.88 10.79 0.12
C ARG A 33 -11.40 9.92 1.29
N PRO A 34 -12.15 8.87 1.67
CA PRO A 34 -11.78 8.02 2.79
C PRO A 34 -10.43 7.35 2.57
N LEU A 35 -9.58 7.38 3.60
CA LEU A 35 -8.33 6.63 3.65
C LEU A 35 -8.57 5.28 4.32
N PHE A 36 -8.24 4.20 3.63
CA PHE A 36 -8.16 2.87 4.23
C PHE A 36 -6.75 2.61 4.74
N TRP A 37 -6.61 1.73 5.72
CA TRP A 37 -5.29 1.26 6.16
C TRP A 37 -5.33 -0.20 6.61
N CYS A 38 -4.15 -0.83 6.58
CA CYS A 38 -3.88 -2.19 7.02
C CYS A 38 -2.55 -2.19 7.78
N HIS A 39 -2.54 -2.81 8.95
CA HIS A 39 -1.39 -2.84 9.84
C HIS A 39 -0.78 -4.24 9.91
N PHE A 40 -0.34 -4.78 8.78
CA PHE A 40 0.06 -6.19 8.66
C PHE A 40 1.19 -6.64 9.60
N GLY A 41 2.07 -5.74 10.03
CA GLY A 41 3.11 -6.00 11.02
C GLY A 41 2.61 -6.01 12.45
N GLY A 42 1.40 -5.48 12.70
CA GLY A 42 0.86 -5.29 14.05
C GLY A 42 1.68 -4.33 14.91
N PRO A 43 1.23 -4.03 16.14
CA PRO A 43 1.92 -3.12 17.04
C PRO A 43 3.38 -3.56 17.28
N GLY A 44 4.33 -2.65 17.06
CA GLY A 44 5.77 -2.91 17.22
C GLY A 44 6.31 -3.99 16.28
N GLY A 45 5.62 -4.27 15.18
CA GLY A 45 6.06 -5.29 14.22
C GLY A 45 5.93 -6.74 14.71
N ARG A 46 5.15 -7.00 15.77
CA ARG A 46 4.97 -8.34 16.37
C ARG A 46 4.57 -9.45 15.40
N TYR A 47 3.99 -9.09 14.26
CA TYR A 47 3.58 -10.04 13.23
C TYR A 47 4.58 -10.17 12.09
N LEU A 48 5.62 -9.34 11.97
CA LEU A 48 6.48 -9.29 10.77
C LEU A 48 7.20 -10.59 10.38
N ARG A 49 7.31 -11.57 11.29
CA ARG A 49 7.90 -12.89 11.02
C ARG A 49 6.93 -13.91 10.45
N HIS A 50 5.65 -13.64 10.55
CA HIS A 50 4.57 -14.54 10.22
C HIS A 50 4.00 -14.41 8.81
N PRO A 51 4.16 -13.27 8.08
CA PRO A 51 3.74 -13.20 6.71
C PRO A 51 4.42 -14.27 5.86
N THR A 52 3.59 -15.13 5.27
CA THR A 52 4.04 -16.18 4.35
C THR A 52 3.96 -15.68 2.91
N GLY A 53 2.99 -14.82 2.61
CA GLY A 53 2.85 -14.26 1.27
C GLY A 53 2.09 -12.95 1.20
N ILE A 54 2.27 -12.29 0.07
CA ILE A 54 1.56 -11.10 -0.36
C ILE A 54 0.76 -11.50 -1.59
N SER A 55 -0.51 -11.17 -1.56
CA SER A 55 -1.38 -11.34 -2.71
C SER A 55 -2.02 -10.03 -3.09
N ALA A 56 -2.13 -9.79 -4.39
CA ALA A 56 -2.74 -8.57 -4.90
C ALA A 56 -3.72 -8.89 -6.02
N VAL A 57 -4.82 -8.16 -6.00
CA VAL A 57 -5.89 -8.22 -6.99
C VAL A 57 -5.77 -7.00 -7.87
N SER A 58 -5.66 -7.20 -9.19
CA SER A 58 -5.67 -6.11 -10.16
C SER A 58 -6.57 -6.41 -11.36
N CYS A 59 -7.15 -5.34 -11.93
CA CYS A 59 -7.85 -5.37 -13.21
C CYS A 59 -7.32 -4.19 -14.06
N LEU A 60 -8.14 -3.16 -14.33
CA LEU A 60 -7.69 -1.91 -14.94
C LEU A 60 -6.81 -1.08 -13.99
N GLY A 61 -6.93 -1.31 -12.68
CA GLY A 61 -6.10 -0.74 -11.62
C GLY A 61 -5.74 -1.78 -10.55
N ILE A 62 -5.01 -1.37 -9.52
CA ILE A 62 -4.70 -2.22 -8.36
C ILE A 62 -5.88 -2.11 -7.39
N LEU A 63 -6.61 -3.21 -7.18
CA LEU A 63 -7.86 -3.19 -6.43
C LEU A 63 -7.66 -3.52 -4.95
N ARG A 64 -6.79 -4.49 -4.64
CA ARG A 64 -6.58 -4.97 -3.27
C ARG A 64 -5.17 -5.51 -3.07
N ILE A 65 -4.64 -5.35 -1.86
CA ILE A 65 -3.42 -6.02 -1.40
C ILE A 65 -3.74 -6.70 -0.07
N TYR A 66 -3.45 -7.99 0.05
CA TYR A 66 -3.64 -8.75 1.29
C TYR A 66 -2.44 -9.62 1.61
N PHE A 67 -2.31 -9.95 2.89
CA PHE A 67 -1.18 -10.64 3.48
C PHE A 67 -1.66 -11.95 4.08
N SER A 68 -0.97 -13.02 3.72
CA SER A 68 -1.16 -14.36 4.27
C SER A 68 -0.17 -14.59 5.40
N PHE A 69 -0.62 -15.28 6.45
CA PHE A 69 0.17 -15.53 7.65
C PHE A 69 0.15 -17.02 8.00
N ASP A 70 1.21 -17.51 8.67
CA ASP A 70 1.26 -18.86 9.23
C ASP A 70 0.52 -18.99 10.58
N ILE A 71 0.23 -17.86 11.24
CA ILE A 71 -0.56 -17.78 12.46
C ILE A 71 -1.93 -17.11 12.22
N GLN A 72 -2.81 -17.24 13.20
CA GLN A 72 -4.07 -16.50 13.21
C GLN A 72 -3.85 -15.03 13.60
N VAL A 73 -4.00 -14.12 12.64
CA VAL A 73 -3.90 -12.66 12.83
C VAL A 73 -5.29 -12.01 12.74
N PRO A 74 -5.65 -10.94 13.46
CA PRO A 74 -6.93 -10.25 13.22
C PRO A 74 -7.10 -9.75 11.77
N VAL A 75 -8.35 -9.67 11.27
CA VAL A 75 -8.66 -9.40 9.85
C VAL A 75 -8.15 -8.03 9.38
N GLU A 76 -8.14 -7.05 10.27
CA GLU A 76 -7.66 -5.68 10.08
C GLU A 76 -6.15 -5.60 9.72
N HIS A 77 -5.38 -6.63 10.03
CA HIS A 77 -3.98 -6.74 9.65
C HIS A 77 -3.77 -7.57 8.37
N ARG A 78 -4.81 -8.21 7.86
CA ARG A 78 -4.68 -9.12 6.70
C ARG A 78 -4.92 -8.46 5.37
N SER A 79 -5.65 -7.36 5.28
CA SER A 79 -5.97 -6.79 3.97
C SER A 79 -6.14 -5.29 3.96
N CYS A 80 -5.52 -4.66 2.97
CA CYS A 80 -5.85 -3.33 2.51
C CYS A 80 -7.11 -3.45 1.65
N ARG A 81 -8.23 -2.89 2.12
CA ARG A 81 -9.54 -2.86 1.44
C ARG A 81 -10.32 -4.19 1.44
N ARG A 82 -11.66 -4.07 1.38
CA ARG A 82 -12.61 -5.17 1.18
C ARG A 82 -13.17 -5.07 -0.24
N LEU A 83 -12.97 -6.09 -1.06
CA LEU A 83 -13.58 -6.22 -2.38
C LEU A 83 -14.20 -7.61 -2.50
N LYS A 84 -15.34 -7.73 -3.20
CA LYS A 84 -15.83 -9.01 -3.71
C LYS A 84 -15.06 -9.30 -4.99
N VAL A 85 -14.27 -10.36 -4.97
CA VAL A 85 -13.45 -10.80 -6.11
C VAL A 85 -14.37 -11.30 -7.22
N ASP A 86 -14.32 -10.68 -8.39
CA ASP A 86 -14.97 -11.18 -9.62
C ASP A 86 -13.99 -12.01 -10.47
N GLU A 87 -14.51 -12.83 -11.40
CA GLU A 87 -13.74 -13.82 -12.18
C GLU A 87 -12.67 -13.23 -13.14
N GLN A 88 -12.65 -11.91 -13.37
CA GLN A 88 -11.73 -11.24 -14.30
C GLN A 88 -10.45 -10.67 -13.63
N GLU A 89 -10.21 -11.00 -12.36
CA GLU A 89 -9.13 -10.40 -11.59
C GLU A 89 -7.79 -11.14 -11.72
N LYS A 90 -6.71 -10.39 -11.96
CA LYS A 90 -5.35 -10.93 -11.87
C LYS A 90 -4.93 -11.00 -10.42
N VAL A 91 -4.63 -12.21 -9.95
CA VAL A 91 -4.05 -12.45 -8.62
C VAL A 91 -2.55 -12.64 -8.75
N VAL A 92 -1.78 -11.72 -8.18
CA VAL A 92 -0.33 -11.92 -7.94
C VAL A 92 -0.20 -12.61 -6.60
N ASN A 93 0.54 -13.71 -6.51
CA ASN A 93 0.91 -14.36 -5.25
C ASN A 93 2.43 -14.34 -5.12
N PHE A 94 2.94 -13.85 -3.99
CA PHE A 94 4.36 -13.70 -3.75
C PHE A 94 4.72 -14.19 -2.35
N SER A 95 5.58 -15.21 -2.26
CA SER A 95 6.03 -15.73 -0.97
C SER A 95 7.11 -14.82 -0.37
N ILE A 96 6.88 -14.32 0.84
CA ILE A 96 7.88 -13.57 1.60
C ILE A 96 8.58 -14.43 2.65
N ASP A 97 8.03 -15.58 3.04
CA ASP A 97 8.69 -16.53 3.96
C ASP A 97 9.24 -15.84 5.23
N GLY A 98 8.41 -15.02 5.89
CA GLY A 98 8.77 -14.27 7.09
C GLY A 98 9.71 -13.08 6.85
N GLN A 99 9.93 -12.68 5.59
CA GLN A 99 10.75 -11.50 5.27
C GLN A 99 9.99 -10.20 5.50
N ARG A 100 10.72 -9.21 6.01
CA ARG A 100 10.22 -7.87 6.24
C ARG A 100 10.27 -7.06 4.95
N ILE A 101 9.22 -6.29 4.70
CA ILE A 101 9.22 -5.27 3.65
C ILE A 101 9.98 -4.04 4.17
N GLU A 102 10.95 -3.57 3.40
CA GLU A 102 11.79 -2.43 3.77
C GLU A 102 11.65 -1.25 2.82
N THR A 103 11.26 -1.53 1.58
CA THR A 103 11.02 -0.49 0.58
C THR A 103 9.72 -0.74 -0.16
N VAL A 104 8.95 0.33 -0.35
CA VAL A 104 7.79 0.36 -1.23
C VAL A 104 8.00 1.44 -2.28
N LYS A 105 7.91 1.06 -3.55
CA LYS A 105 7.89 1.99 -4.69
C LYS A 105 6.50 2.04 -5.28
N MET A 106 6.03 3.24 -5.56
CA MET A 106 4.73 3.50 -6.17
C MET A 106 4.96 4.32 -7.43
N HIS A 107 4.29 3.93 -8.50
CA HIS A 107 4.43 4.56 -9.81
C HIS A 107 3.07 5.14 -10.21
N HIS A 108 3.04 6.45 -10.40
CA HIS A 108 1.84 7.20 -10.74
C HIS A 108 1.92 7.76 -12.15
N TYR A 109 0.99 7.35 -13.00
CA TYR A 109 0.84 7.87 -14.35
C TYR A 109 -0.03 9.12 -14.35
N TYR A 110 0.46 10.19 -14.98
CA TYR A 110 -0.31 11.41 -15.26
C TYR A 110 -0.41 11.61 -16.77
N PRO A 111 -1.60 11.48 -17.36
CA PRO A 111 -1.75 11.64 -18.80
C PRO A 111 -1.58 13.12 -19.22
N PRO A 112 -1.21 13.36 -20.49
CA PRO A 112 -1.18 14.70 -21.06
C PRO A 112 -2.56 15.36 -21.02
N LYS A 113 -2.59 16.69 -20.79
CA LYS A 113 -3.81 17.50 -20.73
C LYS A 113 -4.69 17.41 -21.99
N THR A 114 -4.11 17.08 -23.15
CA THR A 114 -4.75 17.16 -24.46
C THR A 114 -5.73 16.02 -24.76
N HIS A 115 -5.63 14.88 -24.07
CA HIS A 115 -6.41 13.67 -24.40
C HIS A 115 -7.01 12.95 -23.20
N ALA A 116 -6.92 13.51 -21.99
CA ALA A 116 -7.36 12.83 -20.79
C ALA A 116 -8.43 13.61 -20.03
N LEU A 117 -9.24 12.84 -19.30
CA LEU A 117 -10.19 13.38 -18.36
C LEU A 117 -9.46 14.32 -17.38
N PRO A 118 -9.97 15.55 -17.13
CA PRO A 118 -9.29 16.53 -16.26
C PRO A 118 -8.91 15.98 -14.87
N ARG A 119 -9.68 15.01 -14.35
CA ARG A 119 -9.37 14.32 -13.09
C ARG A 119 -8.11 13.45 -13.15
N LEU A 120 -7.92 12.70 -14.24
CA LEU A 120 -6.79 11.78 -14.39
C LEU A 120 -5.49 12.57 -14.57
N VAL A 121 -5.57 13.71 -15.26
CA VAL A 121 -4.48 14.70 -15.36
C VAL A 121 -4.08 15.23 -13.97
N ARG A 122 -5.05 15.45 -13.08
CA ARG A 122 -4.85 16.07 -11.77
C ARG A 122 -4.39 15.07 -10.69
N GLU A 123 -4.96 13.88 -10.72
CA GLU A 123 -4.86 12.88 -9.64
C GLU A 123 -3.99 11.69 -10.04
N GLY A 124 -3.76 11.50 -11.34
CA GLY A 124 -3.03 10.36 -11.85
C GLY A 124 -3.70 9.02 -11.56
N SER A 125 -3.01 7.96 -11.96
CA SER A 125 -3.38 6.57 -11.69
C SER A 125 -2.17 5.82 -11.17
N MET A 126 -2.32 5.06 -10.08
CA MET A 126 -1.28 4.16 -9.63
C MET A 126 -1.20 2.96 -10.58
N VAL A 127 -0.14 2.90 -11.37
CA VAL A 127 0.04 1.92 -12.45
C VAL A 127 1.00 0.80 -12.08
N ARG A 128 1.74 0.94 -10.98
CA ARG A 128 2.60 -0.11 -10.44
C ARG A 128 2.87 0.15 -8.96
N CYS A 129 2.90 -0.93 -8.19
CA CYS A 129 3.42 -0.94 -6.83
C CYS A 129 4.48 -2.03 -6.71
N GLU A 130 5.66 -1.70 -6.19
CA GLU A 130 6.73 -2.65 -5.94
C GLU A 130 7.07 -2.71 -4.46
N LEU A 131 7.16 -3.92 -3.93
CA LEU A 131 7.53 -4.21 -2.55
C LEU A 131 8.88 -4.90 -2.56
N PHE A 132 9.83 -4.41 -1.78
CA PHE A 132 11.17 -4.99 -1.64
C PHE A 132 11.39 -5.41 -0.20
N THR A 133 11.95 -6.60 -0.05
CA THR A 133 12.21 -7.22 1.24
C THR A 133 13.65 -7.03 1.69
N ASN A 134 13.89 -7.21 2.99
CA ASN A 134 15.20 -7.13 3.62
C ASN A 134 16.21 -8.18 3.11
N ARG A 135 15.77 -9.30 2.52
CA ARG A 135 16.64 -10.33 1.94
C ARG A 135 16.65 -10.31 0.40
N GLY A 136 16.30 -9.17 -0.20
CA GLY A 136 16.48 -8.92 -1.64
C GLY A 136 15.40 -9.52 -2.56
N LYS A 137 14.35 -10.15 -2.03
CA LYS A 137 13.18 -10.52 -2.84
C LYS A 137 12.34 -9.28 -3.13
N SER A 138 11.69 -9.24 -4.29
CA SER A 138 10.75 -8.18 -4.66
C SER A 138 9.48 -8.71 -5.33
N CYS A 139 8.39 -7.95 -5.17
CA CYS A 139 7.10 -8.21 -5.78
C CYS A 139 6.62 -6.97 -6.50
N ALA A 140 6.31 -7.09 -7.80
CA ALA A 140 5.69 -6.04 -8.57
C ALA A 140 4.21 -6.37 -8.80
N ILE A 141 3.34 -5.46 -8.36
CA ILE A 141 1.91 -5.50 -8.56
C ILE A 141 1.59 -4.54 -9.72
N LEU A 142 0.97 -5.09 -10.76
CA LEU A 142 0.70 -4.40 -12.03
C LEU A 142 -0.76 -4.63 -12.43
N PRO A 143 -1.48 -3.59 -12.88
CA PRO A 143 -2.75 -3.75 -13.58
C PRO A 143 -2.55 -4.32 -14.99
N HIS A 144 -3.65 -4.62 -15.69
CA HIS A 144 -3.60 -5.09 -17.08
C HIS A 144 -3.05 -4.04 -18.05
N VAL A 145 -3.27 -2.76 -17.74
CA VAL A 145 -2.83 -1.65 -18.58
C VAL A 145 -1.49 -1.13 -18.10
N ASN A 146 -0.46 -1.23 -18.94
CA ASN A 146 0.87 -0.72 -18.65
C ASN A 146 1.10 0.63 -19.32
N TYR A 147 1.35 1.67 -18.52
CA TYR A 147 1.78 2.97 -18.98
C TYR A 147 3.28 3.13 -18.72
N THR A 148 4.05 3.56 -19.74
CA THR A 148 5.51 3.68 -19.65
C THR A 148 6.02 5.11 -19.76
N THR A 149 5.17 6.07 -20.15
CA THR A 149 5.50 7.48 -20.31
C THR A 149 4.67 8.33 -19.36
N GLY A 150 5.18 9.47 -18.88
CA GLY A 150 4.45 10.33 -17.94
C GLY A 150 4.25 9.72 -16.54
N VAL A 151 5.12 8.77 -16.17
CA VAL A 151 5.11 8.12 -14.86
C VAL A 151 6.02 8.87 -13.89
N VAL A 152 5.51 9.13 -12.69
CA VAL A 152 6.23 9.73 -11.57
C VAL A 152 6.38 8.69 -10.48
N ASP A 153 7.60 8.57 -9.96
CA ASP A 153 7.92 7.59 -8.92
C ASP A 153 7.88 8.23 -7.54
N ALA A 154 7.32 7.49 -6.59
CA ALA A 154 7.43 7.76 -5.16
C ALA A 154 8.00 6.52 -4.48
N GLU A 155 8.96 6.72 -3.60
CA GLU A 155 9.63 5.64 -2.88
C GLU A 155 9.64 5.94 -1.39
N VAL A 156 9.32 4.94 -0.59
CA VAL A 156 9.51 5.00 0.86
C VAL A 156 10.40 3.84 1.29
N ARG A 157 11.49 4.18 1.98
CA ARG A 157 12.34 3.23 2.68
C ARG A 157 12.13 3.39 4.18
N ALA A 158 12.07 2.27 4.89
CA ALA A 158 12.19 2.31 6.33
C ALA A 158 13.57 2.88 6.72
N ALA A 159 13.60 3.74 7.74
CA ALA A 159 14.86 4.19 8.33
C ALA A 159 15.54 3.02 9.08
N PRO A 160 16.86 3.06 9.33
CA PRO A 160 17.53 2.05 10.16
C PRO A 160 16.83 1.86 11.52
N GLY A 161 16.64 0.61 11.95
CA GLY A 161 15.89 0.25 13.16
C GLY A 161 14.36 0.28 13.02
N MET A 162 13.84 0.79 11.90
CA MET A 162 12.41 0.82 11.61
C MET A 162 12.02 -0.28 10.62
N GLY A 163 10.77 -0.73 10.70
CA GLY A 163 10.16 -1.65 9.75
C GLY A 163 8.92 -1.05 9.11
N ILE A 164 8.65 -1.41 7.85
CA ILE A 164 7.33 -1.14 7.26
C ILE A 164 6.36 -2.17 7.82
N THR A 165 5.42 -1.71 8.64
CA THR A 165 4.44 -2.54 9.34
C THR A 165 3.03 -2.38 8.80
N GLY A 166 2.80 -1.44 7.89
CA GLY A 166 1.47 -1.25 7.33
C GLY A 166 1.47 -0.47 6.03
N LEU A 167 0.31 -0.47 5.40
CA LEU A 167 0.00 0.33 4.22
C LEU A 167 -1.27 1.13 4.51
N TYR A 168 -1.37 2.31 3.91
CA TYR A 168 -2.61 3.06 3.85
C TYR A 168 -2.79 3.66 2.46
N GLY A 169 -4.00 4.00 2.09
CA GLY A 169 -4.28 4.52 0.77
C GLY A 169 -5.68 5.08 0.63
N THR A 170 -5.97 5.60 -0.55
CA THR A 170 -7.27 6.17 -0.94
C THR A 170 -7.78 5.45 -2.17
N GLU A 171 -9.10 5.42 -2.30
CA GLU A 171 -9.80 4.89 -3.48
C GLU A 171 -10.12 6.01 -4.46
N ARG A 172 -10.43 5.66 -5.71
CA ARG A 172 -11.08 6.59 -6.64
C ARG A 172 -12.59 6.66 -6.34
N PRO A 173 -13.12 7.83 -5.97
CA PRO A 173 -14.51 7.95 -5.51
C PRO A 173 -15.57 7.73 -6.60
N GLU A 174 -15.24 7.87 -7.89
CA GLU A 174 -16.21 7.81 -9.00
C GLU A 174 -16.24 6.46 -9.74
N GLU A 175 -15.15 5.70 -9.71
CA GLU A 175 -15.05 4.36 -10.32
C GLU A 175 -15.06 3.25 -9.27
N GLY A 176 -14.92 3.59 -7.99
CA GLY A 176 -15.17 2.70 -6.85
C GLY A 176 -14.15 1.59 -6.63
N ASP A 177 -13.36 1.21 -7.63
CA ASP A 177 -12.75 -0.12 -7.63
C ASP A 177 -11.23 -0.19 -7.46
N ASP A 178 -10.47 0.89 -7.65
CA ASP A 178 -9.00 0.84 -7.54
C ASP A 178 -8.38 1.81 -6.53
N ILE A 179 -7.20 1.40 -6.05
CA ILE A 179 -6.35 2.17 -5.16
C ILE A 179 -5.71 3.30 -5.98
N ALA A 180 -6.06 4.53 -5.64
CA ALA A 180 -5.59 5.72 -6.34
C ALA A 180 -4.16 6.11 -5.91
N ALA A 181 -3.86 6.01 -4.62
CA ALA A 181 -2.53 6.24 -4.06
C ALA A 181 -2.35 5.47 -2.77
N MET A 182 -1.09 5.19 -2.44
CA MET A 182 -0.70 4.51 -1.21
C MET A 182 0.41 5.26 -0.49
N GLY A 183 0.52 4.98 0.81
CA GLY A 183 1.64 5.30 1.66
C GLY A 183 1.92 4.13 2.59
N VAL A 184 2.94 4.28 3.40
CA VAL A 184 3.42 3.23 4.29
C VAL A 184 3.39 3.66 5.75
N ILE A 185 3.13 2.69 6.61
CA ILE A 185 3.21 2.83 8.06
C ILE A 185 4.54 2.22 8.51
N THR A 186 5.31 2.98 9.29
CA THR A 186 6.55 2.50 9.88
C THR A 186 6.51 2.55 11.39
N GLU A 187 7.16 1.58 12.02
CA GLU A 187 7.34 1.47 13.47
C GLU A 187 8.76 1.02 13.80
N ASP A 188 9.18 1.25 15.03
CA ASP A 188 10.39 0.66 15.59
C ASP A 188 10.18 -0.85 15.71
N VAL A 189 11.15 -1.61 15.21
CA VAL A 189 11.12 -3.08 15.18
C VAL A 189 12.41 -3.68 15.72
N SER A 190 13.19 -2.90 16.48
CA SER A 190 14.48 -3.32 17.03
C SER A 190 14.36 -4.60 17.87
N ASP A 191 13.30 -4.72 18.68
CA ASP A 191 13.00 -5.92 19.48
C ASP A 191 12.70 -7.17 18.63
N VAL A 192 12.33 -6.99 17.35
CA VAL A 192 12.10 -8.07 16.39
C VAL A 192 13.42 -8.56 15.79
N ASP A 193 14.48 -7.76 15.80
CA ASP A 193 15.79 -8.18 15.28
C ASP A 193 16.66 -8.82 16.39
N ASP A 194 16.42 -8.50 17.68
CA ASP A 194 17.26 -8.97 18.81
C ASP A 194 17.11 -10.45 19.21
N THR A 195 16.05 -11.16 18.82
CA THR A 195 15.91 -12.58 19.18
C THR A 195 16.68 -13.54 18.25
N GLU A 196 17.52 -13.03 17.34
CA GLU A 196 18.47 -13.83 16.55
C GLU A 196 19.92 -13.77 17.11
N SER A 197 20.09 -13.41 18.38
CA SER A 197 21.38 -13.50 19.08
C SER A 197 21.53 -14.75 19.95
#